data_AF-A0A1A2D8B8-F1
#
_entry.id   AF-A0A1A2D8B8-F1
#
_cell.length_a   1.000
_cell.length_b   1.000
_cell.length_c   1.000
_cell.angle_alpha   90.00
_cell.angle_beta   90.00
_cell.angle_gamma   90.00
#
_symmetry.space_group_name_H-M   'P 1'
#
loop_
_entity.id
_entity.type
_entity.pdbx_description
1 polymer ?
#
loop_
_entity_poly.entity_id
_entity_poly.type
_entity_poly.pdbx_seq_one_letter_code
_entity_poly.pdbx_strand_id
1 'polypeptide(L)'
;MPFVAPFGREFVAWAPAAVRQQWLDAAGPVNDVYRARMPKVLNEIQKRGFGIERLSDPLLKVYTALLALEDGDVAGPVAMRLAGAVADLTIVDFLPAELPQIEQVSLATISAPIFDEHGDVVMSVSAQVYKHLSLEQVRDVGEQILDFAGDASSAIAQHVPETIRHRAGQGMDNR
;
A
#
# COMPACT_ATOMS: atom_id res chain seq x y z
N MET A 1 11.50 -2.45 -1.63
CA MET A 1 10.50 -1.49 -2.16
C MET A 1 10.59 -0.18 -1.39
N PRO A 2 10.58 0.98 -2.06
CA PRO A 2 10.59 2.29 -1.39
C PRO A 2 9.22 2.60 -0.75
N PHE A 3 9.21 3.20 0.45
CA PHE A 3 7.97 3.64 1.13
C PHE A 3 7.64 5.11 0.78
N VAL A 4 7.42 5.37 -0.50
CA VAL A 4 7.01 6.68 -1.04
C VAL A 4 5.90 6.48 -2.06
N ALA A 5 5.06 7.49 -2.31
CA ALA A 5 3.93 7.30 -3.22
C ALA A 5 4.39 6.91 -4.63
N PRO A 6 3.69 5.97 -5.29
CA PRO A 6 2.40 5.37 -4.89
C PRO A 6 2.54 4.10 -4.02
N PHE A 7 3.72 3.73 -3.52
CA PHE A 7 3.95 2.48 -2.79
C PHE A 7 3.63 2.58 -1.30
N GLY A 8 3.24 1.46 -0.70
CA GLY A 8 2.89 1.37 0.71
C GLY A 8 1.57 2.06 1.07
N ARG A 9 0.62 2.15 0.13
CA ARG A 9 -0.67 2.85 0.32
C ARG A 9 -1.43 2.30 1.52
N GLU A 10 -1.35 1.01 1.76
CA GLU A 10 -2.01 0.32 2.86
C GLU A 10 -1.51 0.79 4.24
N PHE A 11 -0.27 1.25 4.36
CA PHE A 11 0.27 1.84 5.60
C PHE A 11 -0.18 3.29 5.79
N VAL A 12 -0.39 4.01 4.68
CA VAL A 12 -0.66 5.45 4.69
C VAL A 12 -2.16 5.74 4.64
N ALA A 13 -2.96 4.81 4.14
CA ALA A 13 -4.40 4.96 3.98
C ALA A 13 -5.10 5.19 5.32
N TRP A 14 -4.61 4.68 6.45
CA TRP A 14 -5.16 4.96 7.79
C TRP A 14 -4.38 6.02 8.58
N ALA A 15 -3.24 6.48 8.07
CA ALA A 15 -2.38 7.44 8.75
C ALA A 15 -3.04 8.83 8.87
N PRO A 16 -2.59 9.67 9.82
CA PRO A 16 -3.03 11.06 9.94
C PRO A 16 -2.82 11.85 8.64
N ALA A 17 -3.65 12.87 8.40
CA ALA A 17 -3.63 13.67 7.17
C ALA A 17 -2.24 14.27 6.87
N ALA A 18 -1.50 14.70 7.90
CA ALA A 18 -0.14 15.22 7.74
C ALA A 18 0.84 14.16 7.19
N VAL A 19 0.72 12.90 7.65
CA VAL A 19 1.54 11.79 7.16
C VAL A 19 1.18 11.44 5.71
N ARG A 20 -0.12 11.45 5.37
CA ARG A 20 -0.57 11.26 3.97
C ARG A 20 0.03 12.31 3.04
N GLN A 21 0.05 13.57 3.48
CA GLN A 21 0.61 14.67 2.71
C GLN A 21 2.12 14.53 2.55
N GLN A 22 2.85 14.25 3.63
CA GLN A 22 4.30 14.03 3.58
C GLN A 22 4.67 12.87 2.63
N TRP A 23 3.93 11.76 2.68
CA TRP A 23 4.13 10.62 1.79
C TRP A 23 3.89 10.98 0.31
N LEU A 24 2.87 11.80 0.02
CA LEU A 24 2.59 12.28 -1.32
C LEU A 24 3.68 13.25 -1.83
N ASP A 25 4.18 14.12 -0.96
CA ASP A 25 5.23 15.07 -1.30
C ASP A 25 6.59 14.38 -1.55
N ALA A 26 6.84 13.28 -0.84
CA ALA A 26 8.02 12.43 -1.05
C ALA A 26 8.04 11.72 -2.42
N ALA A 27 6.92 11.71 -3.16
CA ALA A 27 6.86 11.15 -4.52
C ALA A 27 7.68 11.95 -5.55
N GLY A 28 8.11 13.16 -5.21
CA GLY A 28 8.87 14.03 -6.11
C GLY A 28 8.00 14.71 -7.17
N PRO A 29 8.55 15.00 -8.38
CA PRO A 29 7.83 15.73 -9.42
C PRO A 29 6.78 14.83 -10.11
N VAL A 30 5.57 14.83 -9.54
CA VAL A 30 4.37 14.18 -10.09
C VAL A 30 3.39 15.23 -10.63
N ASN A 31 2.60 14.87 -11.64
CA ASN A 31 1.61 15.77 -12.23
C ASN A 31 0.41 16.06 -11.31
N ASP A 32 -0.33 17.14 -11.58
CA ASP A 32 -1.47 17.56 -10.75
C ASP A 32 -2.61 16.52 -10.73
N VAL A 33 -2.78 15.76 -11.81
CA VAL A 33 -3.78 14.69 -11.91
C VAL A 33 -3.49 13.61 -10.87
N TYR A 34 -2.23 13.19 -10.73
CA TYR A 34 -1.78 12.26 -9.71
C TYR A 34 -2.03 12.81 -8.31
N ARG A 35 -1.61 14.06 -8.05
CA ARG A 35 -1.77 14.70 -6.74
C ARG A 35 -3.24 14.81 -6.32
N ALA A 36 -4.12 15.16 -7.26
CA ALA A 36 -5.56 15.28 -6.99
C ALA A 36 -6.25 13.91 -6.82
N ARG A 37 -5.71 12.85 -7.43
CA ARG A 37 -6.29 11.52 -7.41
C ARG A 37 -5.90 10.71 -6.18
N MET A 38 -4.65 10.82 -5.73
CA MET A 38 -4.14 9.95 -4.68
C MET A 38 -4.93 10.01 -3.36
N PRO A 39 -5.36 11.18 -2.85
CA PRO A 39 -6.23 11.22 -1.66
C PRO A 39 -7.55 10.47 -1.84
N LYS A 40 -8.12 10.48 -3.06
CA LYS A 40 -9.35 9.74 -3.37
C LYS A 40 -9.11 8.23 -3.35
N VAL A 41 -7.94 7.79 -3.86
CA VAL A 41 -7.51 6.39 -3.78
C VAL A 41 -7.34 5.96 -2.33
N LEU A 42 -6.63 6.72 -1.49
CA LEU A 42 -6.47 6.37 -0.07
C LEU A 42 -7.82 6.25 0.65
N ASN A 43 -8.74 7.17 0.38
CA ASN A 43 -10.10 7.10 0.93
C ASN A 43 -10.85 5.86 0.46
N GLU A 44 -10.65 5.43 -0.78
CA GLU A 44 -11.27 4.21 -1.30
C GLU A 44 -10.68 2.95 -0.69
N ILE A 45 -9.36 2.91 -0.51
CA ILE A 45 -8.67 1.82 0.21
C ILE A 45 -9.22 1.71 1.63
N GLN A 46 -9.42 2.82 2.33
CA GLN A 46 -10.04 2.79 3.67
C GLN A 46 -11.47 2.25 3.65
N LYS A 47 -12.28 2.65 2.67
CA LYS A 47 -13.69 2.20 2.57
C LYS A 47 -13.81 0.73 2.25
N ARG A 48 -13.00 0.25 1.31
CA ARG A 48 -13.00 -1.14 0.84
C ARG A 48 -12.21 -2.07 1.76
N GLY A 49 -11.30 -1.53 2.56
CA GLY A 49 -10.43 -2.26 3.48
C GLY A 49 -9.13 -2.76 2.87
N PHE A 50 -9.00 -2.78 1.53
CA PHE A 50 -7.81 -3.28 0.84
C PHE A 50 -7.41 -2.43 -0.36
N GLY A 51 -6.11 -2.37 -0.62
CA GLY A 51 -5.50 -1.80 -1.81
C GLY A 51 -5.49 -2.78 -2.97
N ILE A 52 -5.61 -2.25 -4.18
CA ILE A 52 -5.44 -2.98 -5.41
C ILE A 52 -4.23 -2.38 -6.15
N GLU A 53 -3.41 -3.25 -6.73
CA GLU A 53 -2.36 -2.87 -7.65
C GLU A 53 -2.71 -3.40 -9.04
N ARG A 54 -2.89 -2.50 -10.00
CA ARG A 54 -3.21 -2.88 -11.39
C ARG A 54 -2.02 -3.50 -12.07
N LEU A 55 -2.22 -4.63 -12.74
CA LEU A 55 -1.23 -5.14 -13.67
C LEU A 55 -1.24 -4.25 -14.91
N SER A 56 -0.20 -3.41 -15.03
CA SER A 56 -0.11 -2.37 -16.04
C SER A 56 1.32 -2.20 -16.55
N ASP A 57 1.48 -1.75 -17.79
CA ASP A 57 2.80 -1.46 -18.37
C ASP A 57 3.63 -0.48 -17.53
N PRO A 58 3.05 0.60 -16.94
CA PRO A 58 3.77 1.47 -16.02
C PRO A 58 4.34 0.74 -14.81
N LEU A 59 3.56 -0.15 -14.18
CA LEU A 59 4.03 -0.92 -13.02
C LEU A 59 5.19 -1.84 -13.39
N LEU A 60 5.08 -2.53 -14.53
CA LEU A 60 6.15 -3.38 -15.04
C LEU A 60 7.43 -2.57 -15.33
N LYS A 61 7.30 -1.37 -15.91
CA LYS A 61 8.43 -0.46 -16.15
C LYS A 61 9.12 -0.02 -14.86
N VAL A 62 8.36 0.28 -13.80
CA VAL A 62 8.94 0.61 -12.48
C VAL A 62 9.65 -0.59 -11.89
N TYR A 63 9.03 -1.77 -11.92
CA TYR A 63 9.64 -2.99 -11.39
C TYR A 63 10.96 -3.32 -12.10
N THR A 64 11.00 -3.26 -13.44
CA THR A 64 12.25 -3.43 -14.20
C THR A 64 13.30 -2.37 -13.85
N ALA A 65 12.88 -1.12 -13.63
CA ALA A 65 13.79 -0.05 -13.22
C ALA A 65 14.39 -0.31 -11.83
N LEU A 66 13.60 -0.81 -10.87
CA LEU A 66 14.08 -1.15 -9.53
C LEU A 66 15.11 -2.31 -9.58
N LEU A 67 14.84 -3.35 -10.36
CA LEU A 67 15.78 -4.46 -10.57
C LEU A 67 17.11 -3.97 -11.17
N ALA A 68 17.07 -3.06 -12.13
CA ALA A 68 18.27 -2.50 -12.74
C ALA A 68 19.12 -1.67 -11.75
N LEU A 69 18.51 -1.08 -10.72
CA LEU A 69 19.24 -0.38 -9.65
C LEU A 69 19.93 -1.33 -8.68
N GLU A 70 19.37 -2.52 -8.45
CA GLU A 70 19.99 -3.56 -7.60
C GLU A 70 21.26 -4.14 -8.25
N ASP A 71 21.34 -4.14 -9.59
CA ASP A 71 22.50 -4.61 -10.36
C ASP A 71 23.65 -3.58 -10.46
N GLY A 72 23.55 -2.43 -9.77
CA GLY A 72 24.67 -1.54 -9.51
C GLY A 72 25.04 -0.54 -10.61
N ASP A 73 24.22 -0.37 -11.65
CA ASP A 73 24.51 0.58 -12.73
C ASP A 73 23.34 1.56 -13.03
N VAL A 74 23.74 2.79 -13.35
CA VAL A 74 22.98 3.87 -14.01
C VAL A 74 21.87 4.61 -13.24
N ALA A 75 22.25 5.59 -12.42
CA ALA A 75 21.32 6.54 -11.79
C ALA A 75 20.64 7.55 -12.76
N GLY A 76 21.00 7.62 -14.04
CA GLY A 76 20.47 8.64 -14.97
C GLY A 76 19.22 8.21 -15.77
N PRO A 77 19.33 7.23 -16.68
CA PRO A 77 18.21 6.75 -17.49
C PRO A 77 17.15 6.02 -16.66
N VAL A 78 17.56 5.33 -15.59
CA VAL A 78 16.65 4.59 -14.72
C VAL A 78 15.79 5.54 -13.89
N ALA A 79 16.37 6.63 -13.35
CA ALA A 79 15.62 7.66 -12.64
C ALA A 79 14.61 8.37 -13.55
N MET A 80 14.96 8.67 -14.81
CA MET A 80 14.00 9.23 -15.78
C MET A 80 12.90 8.23 -16.17
N ARG A 81 13.24 6.95 -16.32
CA ARG A 81 12.26 5.88 -16.58
C ARG A 81 11.33 5.68 -15.39
N LEU A 82 11.86 5.76 -14.17
CA LEU A 82 11.11 5.69 -12.93
C LEU A 82 10.17 6.90 -12.78
N ALA A 83 10.64 8.13 -13.03
CA ALA A 83 9.82 9.34 -12.99
C ALA A 83 8.69 9.31 -14.04
N GLY A 84 8.99 8.89 -15.28
CA GLY A 84 7.98 8.73 -16.33
C GLY A 84 6.95 7.65 -16.01
N ALA A 85 7.40 6.49 -15.50
CA ALA A 85 6.49 5.43 -15.10
C ALA A 85 5.64 5.82 -13.88
N VAL A 86 6.19 6.55 -12.90
CA VAL A 86 5.43 7.11 -11.76
C VAL A 86 4.34 8.08 -12.23
N ALA A 87 4.59 8.88 -13.26
CA ALA A 87 3.57 9.76 -13.84
C ALA A 87 2.42 8.96 -14.51
N ASP A 88 2.72 7.81 -15.12
CA ASP A 88 1.72 6.91 -15.70
C ASP A 88 1.02 6.02 -14.64
N LEU A 89 1.62 5.86 -13.45
CA LEU A 89 1.04 5.17 -12.29
C LEU A 89 -0.08 5.97 -11.59
N THR A 90 -0.59 7.03 -12.21
CA THR A 90 -1.83 7.71 -11.76
C THR A 90 -2.98 6.73 -11.52
N ILE A 91 -2.98 5.58 -12.18
CA ILE A 91 -4.08 4.60 -12.20
C ILE A 91 -3.71 3.33 -11.41
N VAL A 92 -2.88 3.44 -10.38
CA VAL A 92 -2.42 2.29 -9.58
C VAL A 92 -3.55 1.52 -8.87
N ASP A 93 -4.61 2.21 -8.44
CA ASP A 93 -5.82 1.62 -7.84
C ASP A 93 -7.07 2.14 -8.56
N PHE A 94 -8.23 1.55 -8.28
CA PHE A 94 -9.53 1.89 -8.82
C PHE A 94 -10.34 2.78 -7.88
N LEU A 95 -10.90 3.85 -8.45
CA LEU A 95 -11.96 4.62 -7.79
C LEU A 95 -13.31 3.90 -7.95
N PRO A 96 -14.31 4.19 -7.09
CA PRO A 96 -15.62 3.50 -7.10
C PRO A 96 -16.31 3.41 -8.44
N ALA A 97 -16.19 4.46 -9.27
CA ALA A 97 -16.84 4.51 -10.57
C ALA A 97 -16.10 3.71 -11.65
N GLU A 98 -14.85 3.32 -11.44
CA GLU A 98 -14.00 2.73 -12.47
C GLU A 98 -14.05 1.21 -12.47
N LEU A 99 -13.95 0.59 -11.29
CA LEU A 99 -13.90 -0.87 -11.17
C LEU A 99 -15.16 -1.56 -11.77
N PRO A 100 -16.39 -1.05 -11.56
CA PRO A 100 -17.58 -1.67 -12.14
C PRO A 100 -17.72 -1.53 -13.66
N GLN A 101 -16.94 -0.64 -14.30
CA GLN A 101 -16.99 -0.41 -15.75
C GLN A 101 -16.14 -1.41 -16.54
N ILE A 102 -15.42 -2.29 -15.84
CA ILE A 102 -14.41 -3.18 -16.43
C ILE A 102 -14.90 -4.61 -16.31
N GLU A 103 -15.04 -5.28 -17.46
CA GLU A 103 -15.47 -6.68 -17.53
C GLU A 103 -14.42 -7.63 -16.94
N GLN A 104 -13.14 -7.39 -17.27
CA GLN A 104 -12.00 -8.17 -16.82
C GLN A 104 -10.88 -7.26 -16.33
N VAL A 105 -10.59 -7.34 -15.03
CA VAL A 105 -9.63 -6.48 -14.33
C VAL A 105 -8.27 -7.17 -14.29
N SER A 106 -7.26 -6.57 -14.95
CA SER A 106 -5.87 -7.02 -14.87
C SER A 106 -5.26 -6.63 -13.53
N LEU A 107 -5.02 -7.60 -12.64
CA LEU A 107 -4.49 -7.35 -11.30
C LEU A 107 -3.12 -7.95 -11.08
N ALA A 108 -2.23 -7.16 -10.48
CA ALA A 108 -0.94 -7.62 -10.00
C ALA A 108 -1.11 -8.15 -8.57
N THR A 109 -1.56 -7.29 -7.65
CA THR A 109 -1.77 -7.65 -6.25
C THR A 109 -3.06 -7.07 -5.67
N ILE A 110 -3.55 -7.73 -4.62
CA ILE A 110 -4.52 -7.19 -3.68
C ILE A 110 -3.86 -7.26 -2.30
N SER A 111 -3.90 -6.16 -1.55
CA SER A 111 -3.15 -6.01 -0.29
C SER A 111 -4.02 -5.44 0.81
N ALA A 112 -3.99 -6.04 2.00
CA ALA A 112 -4.73 -5.59 3.17
C ALA A 112 -3.77 -5.20 4.31
N PRO A 113 -4.07 -4.13 5.05
CA PRO A 113 -3.33 -3.77 6.26
C PRO A 113 -3.56 -4.80 7.36
N ILE A 114 -2.55 -5.00 8.19
CA ILE A 114 -2.66 -5.72 9.46
C ILE A 114 -2.42 -4.69 10.56
N PHE A 115 -3.37 -4.60 11.49
CA PHE A 115 -3.37 -3.61 12.55
C PHE A 115 -2.84 -4.19 13.86
N ASP A 116 -2.23 -3.35 14.68
CA ASP A 116 -1.98 -3.66 16.08
C ASP A 116 -3.17 -3.30 16.98
N GLU A 117 -3.00 -3.48 18.30
CA GLU A 117 -4.03 -3.17 19.31
C GLU A 117 -4.37 -1.67 19.44
N HIS A 118 -3.51 -0.79 18.90
CA HIS A 118 -3.73 0.66 18.89
C HIS A 118 -4.43 1.13 17.62
N GLY A 119 -4.62 0.23 16.64
CA GLY A 119 -5.21 0.54 15.34
C GLY A 119 -4.19 1.11 14.36
N ASP A 120 -2.89 0.97 14.65
CA ASP A 120 -1.82 1.35 13.73
C ASP A 120 -1.53 0.20 12.75
N VAL A 121 -1.28 0.54 11.49
CA VAL A 121 -0.90 -0.46 10.48
C VAL A 121 0.55 -0.86 10.69
N VAL A 122 0.79 -2.06 11.19
CA VAL A 122 2.14 -2.56 11.50
C VAL A 122 2.67 -3.50 10.44
N MET A 123 1.80 -4.14 9.67
CA MET A 123 2.16 -5.05 8.57
C MET A 123 1.15 -4.95 7.42
N SER A 124 1.48 -5.59 6.30
CA SER A 124 0.62 -5.72 5.12
C SER A 124 0.71 -7.16 4.63
N VAL A 125 -0.43 -7.74 4.27
CA VAL A 125 -0.50 -9.03 3.56
C VAL A 125 -0.92 -8.77 2.12
N SER A 126 -0.37 -9.53 1.17
CA SER A 126 -0.68 -9.37 -0.25
C SER A 126 -0.90 -10.70 -0.95
N ALA A 127 -2.02 -10.81 -1.67
CA ALA A 127 -2.25 -11.86 -2.65
C ALA A 127 -1.59 -11.48 -3.98
N GLN A 128 -0.76 -12.38 -4.51
CA GLN A 128 -0.08 -12.22 -5.80
C GLN A 128 -0.98 -12.82 -6.90
N VAL A 129 -1.71 -11.96 -7.61
CA VAL A 129 -2.78 -12.37 -8.53
C VAL A 129 -2.26 -12.62 -9.94
N TYR A 130 -1.58 -11.63 -10.53
CA TYR A 130 -0.98 -11.65 -11.88
C TYR A 130 -1.87 -12.26 -12.98
N LYS A 131 -3.16 -11.93 -12.99
CA LYS A 131 -4.13 -12.42 -14.00
C LYS A 131 -5.32 -11.46 -14.14
N HIS A 132 -6.17 -11.75 -15.12
CA HIS A 132 -7.45 -11.09 -15.31
C HIS A 132 -8.51 -11.72 -14.39
N LEU A 133 -9.27 -10.88 -13.69
CA LEU A 133 -10.36 -11.27 -12.80
C LEU A 133 -11.65 -10.53 -13.13
N SER A 134 -12.80 -11.19 -13.00
CA SER A 134 -14.09 -10.49 -12.95
C SER A 134 -14.22 -9.67 -11.67
N LEU A 135 -15.15 -8.70 -11.65
CA LEU A 135 -15.42 -7.92 -10.43
C LEU A 135 -15.77 -8.78 -9.21
N GLU A 136 -16.52 -9.87 -9.43
CA GLU A 136 -16.86 -10.84 -8.39
C GLU A 136 -15.60 -11.50 -7.83
N GLN A 137 -14.72 -12.00 -8.69
CA GLN A 137 -13.46 -12.60 -8.26
C GLN A 137 -12.53 -11.62 -7.54
N VAL A 138 -12.54 -10.33 -7.92
CA VAL A 138 -11.80 -9.29 -7.19
C VAL A 138 -12.35 -9.13 -5.76
N ARG A 139 -13.68 -9.17 -5.59
CA ARG A 139 -14.32 -9.10 -4.27
C ARG A 139 -13.99 -10.34 -3.44
N ASP A 140 -14.08 -11.53 -4.02
CA ASP A 140 -13.79 -12.79 -3.32
C ASP A 140 -12.36 -12.81 -2.77
N VAL A 141 -11.37 -12.42 -3.59
CA VAL A 141 -9.97 -12.32 -3.15
C VAL A 141 -9.81 -11.23 -2.09
N GLY A 142 -10.51 -10.11 -2.25
CA GLY A 142 -10.56 -9.01 -1.29
C GLY A 142 -11.10 -9.43 0.08
N GLU A 143 -12.18 -10.20 0.12
CA GLU A 143 -12.77 -10.73 1.34
C GLU A 143 -11.83 -11.73 2.01
N GLN A 144 -11.27 -12.68 1.26
CA GLN A 144 -10.33 -13.67 1.80
C GLN A 144 -9.08 -13.04 2.41
N ILE A 145 -8.54 -11.99 1.80
CA ILE A 145 -7.36 -11.32 2.33
C ILE A 145 -7.67 -10.47 3.56
N LEU A 146 -8.88 -9.89 3.63
CA LEU A 146 -9.35 -9.18 4.82
C LEU A 146 -9.56 -10.12 6.00
N ASP A 147 -10.14 -11.30 5.76
CA ASP A 147 -10.30 -12.33 6.79
C ASP A 147 -8.93 -12.74 7.35
N PHE A 148 -7.97 -13.04 6.47
CA PHE A 148 -6.60 -13.35 6.90
C PHE A 148 -5.96 -12.20 7.69
N ALA A 149 -6.12 -10.96 7.23
CA ALA A 149 -5.56 -9.80 7.91
C ALA A 149 -6.19 -9.60 9.31
N GLY A 150 -7.47 -9.89 9.47
CA GLY A 150 -8.18 -9.87 10.76
C GLY A 150 -7.65 -10.93 11.72
N ASP A 151 -7.45 -12.15 11.24
CA ASP A 151 -6.85 -13.24 12.03
C ASP A 151 -5.42 -12.91 12.45
N ALA A 152 -4.62 -12.37 11.54
CA ALA A 152 -3.25 -11.94 11.82
C ALA A 152 -3.19 -10.80 12.84
N SER A 153 -4.09 -9.81 12.73
CA SER A 153 -4.19 -8.70 13.69
C SER A 153 -4.54 -9.22 15.09
N SER A 154 -5.46 -10.18 15.17
CA SER A 154 -5.84 -10.84 16.43
C SER A 154 -4.68 -11.62 17.05
N ALA A 155 -3.90 -12.33 16.23
CA ALA A 155 -2.72 -13.06 16.68
C ALA A 155 -1.63 -12.11 17.21
N ILE A 156 -1.40 -10.97 16.56
CA ILE A 156 -0.44 -9.95 17.01
C ILE A 156 -0.84 -9.38 18.37
N ALA A 157 -2.11 -9.01 18.54
CA ALA A 157 -2.62 -8.48 19.81
C ALA A 157 -2.46 -9.48 20.97
N GLN A 158 -2.55 -10.78 20.71
CA GLN A 158 -2.34 -11.82 21.73
C GLN A 158 -0.86 -12.03 22.11
N HIS A 159 0.08 -11.64 21.26
CA HIS A 159 1.51 -11.89 21.43
C HIS A 159 2.32 -10.66 21.90
N VAL A 160 1.67 -9.60 22.41
CA VAL A 160 2.37 -8.45 23.01
C VAL A 160 3.29 -8.95 24.13
N PRO A 161 4.64 -8.89 23.98
CA PRO A 161 5.54 -9.45 24.96
C PRO A 161 5.42 -8.71 26.30
N GLU A 162 5.40 -9.45 27.42
CA GLU A 162 5.36 -8.92 28.79
C GLU A 162 6.50 -7.92 29.13
N THR A 163 7.51 -7.80 28.26
CA THR A 163 8.69 -6.95 28.43
C THR A 163 8.36 -5.44 28.56
N ILE A 164 7.17 -4.99 28.13
CA ILE A 164 6.75 -3.58 28.32
C ILE A 164 6.14 -3.33 29.72
N ARG A 165 5.64 -4.36 30.42
CA ARG A 165 5.03 -4.20 31.76
C ARG A 165 6.05 -3.88 32.85
N HIS A 166 7.31 -4.33 32.71
CA HIS A 166 8.32 -4.15 33.77
C HIS A 166 8.94 -2.75 33.86
N ARG A 167 8.80 -1.90 32.83
CA ARG A 167 9.40 -0.55 32.85
C ARG A 167 8.53 0.51 33.54
N ALA A 168 7.23 0.27 33.67
CA ALA A 168 6.32 1.17 34.39
C ALA A 168 6.32 0.94 35.92
N GLY A 169 6.78 -0.22 36.39
CA GLY A 169 6.78 -0.59 37.82
C GLY A 169 8.06 -0.29 38.60
N GLN A 170 9.16 0.11 37.96
CA GLN A 170 10.46 0.35 38.62
C GLN A 170 10.86 1.83 38.75
N GLY A 171 10.02 2.77 38.30
CA GLY A 171 10.35 4.19 38.28
C GLY A 171 9.94 5.01 39.50
N MET A 172 9.32 4.40 40.53
CA MET A 172 8.67 5.15 41.62
C MET A 172 9.21 4.84 43.02
N ASP A 173 10.43 4.32 43.10
CA ASP A 173 11.15 4.14 44.37
C ASP A 173 12.62 4.54 44.23
N ASN A 174 12.87 5.81 43.91
CA ASN A 174 14.07 6.52 44.37
C ASN A 174 13.95 8.03 44.08
N ARG A 175 13.43 8.80 45.05
CA ARG A 175 13.87 10.16 45.48
C ARG A 175 12.80 10.84 46.31
#